data_AF-A0A8I6RAE1-F1
#
_entry.id   AF-A0A8I6RAE1-F1
#
_cell.length_a   1.000
_cell.length_b   1.000
_cell.length_c   1.000
_cell.angle_alpha   90.00
_cell.angle_beta   90.00
_cell.angle_gamma   90.00
#
_symmetry.space_group_name_H-M   'P 1'
#
loop_
_entity.id
_entity.type
_entity.pdbx_description
1 polymer ?
#
loop_
_entity_poly.entity_id
_entity_poly.type
_entity_poly.pdbx_seq_one_letter_code
_entity_poly.pdbx_strand_id
1 'polypeptide(L)'
;MSLCLYPFGESTSVKEFLKLTGVIHRPDNEHPQRPVLGLDCKRREVSGKRFWSLVELLGDGSPHDFFRNCTVHNYFPLCLLSGKGKNVTPPELKTAVQKEINEMCDQSLVNVISLLDIEIVIAVGRFAEKRAQIIKERFQLPIRVCYISHPSPRNPESNKNWLLSTKDLLLNKYGLLKLFSP
;
A
#
# COMPACT_ATOMS: atom_id res chain seq x y z
N MET A 1 0.63 12.27 2.06
CA MET A 1 0.10 11.14 2.85
C MET A 1 -1.07 11.67 3.64
N SER A 2 -2.27 11.17 3.33
CA SER A 2 -3.44 11.35 4.17
C SER A 2 -3.24 10.43 5.38
N LEU A 3 -3.45 10.96 6.58
CA LEU A 3 -3.12 10.28 7.84
C LEU A 3 -4.34 9.51 8.36
N CYS A 4 -5.05 8.78 7.49
CA CYS A 4 -6.17 7.95 7.93
C CYS A 4 -5.76 6.55 8.42
N LEU A 5 -4.45 6.33 8.65
CA LEU A 5 -3.83 5.09 9.17
C LEU A 5 -4.05 3.81 8.34
N TYR A 6 -4.91 3.83 7.32
CA TYR A 6 -5.12 2.72 6.41
C TYR A 6 -4.16 2.78 5.21
N PRO A 7 -3.68 1.63 4.67
CA PRO A 7 -2.85 1.61 3.46
C PRO A 7 -3.52 2.35 2.31
N PHE A 8 -2.73 3.15 1.57
CA PHE A 8 -3.28 4.01 0.50
C PHE A 8 -4.47 4.89 0.96
N GLY A 9 -4.48 5.28 2.23
CA GLY A 9 -5.63 5.83 2.95
C GLY A 9 -6.07 7.23 2.52
N GLU A 10 -6.66 7.35 1.33
CA GLU A 10 -7.38 8.54 0.92
C GLU A 10 -8.72 8.61 1.65
N SER A 11 -9.01 9.75 2.29
CA SER A 11 -10.08 9.87 3.29
C SER A 11 -11.48 9.62 2.73
N THR A 12 -11.75 10.03 1.50
CA THR A 12 -13.02 9.78 0.82
C THR A 12 -13.20 8.29 0.54
N SER A 13 -12.19 7.62 -0.04
CA SER A 13 -12.23 6.18 -0.29
C SER A 13 -12.40 5.38 1.01
N VAL A 14 -11.69 5.73 2.07
CA VAL A 14 -11.83 5.02 3.36
C VAL A 14 -13.23 5.18 3.98
N LYS A 15 -13.82 6.38 3.91
CA LYS A 15 -15.16 6.62 4.46
C LYS A 15 -16.28 6.09 3.57
N GLU A 16 -16.24 6.43 2.29
CA GLU A 16 -17.38 6.27 1.39
C GLU A 16 -17.36 4.93 0.67
N PHE A 17 -16.19 4.39 0.34
CA PHE A 17 -16.07 3.08 -0.29
C PHE A 17 -15.88 1.98 0.75
N LEU A 18 -14.87 2.07 1.62
CA LEU A 18 -14.61 1.04 2.64
C LEU A 18 -15.58 1.08 3.83
N LYS A 19 -16.38 2.14 3.97
CA LYS A 19 -17.33 2.35 5.09
C LYS A 19 -16.67 2.29 6.47
N LEU A 20 -15.37 2.57 6.56
CA LEU A 20 -14.65 2.57 7.83
C LEU A 20 -14.94 3.87 8.58
N THR A 21 -15.25 3.71 9.86
CA THR A 21 -15.49 4.79 10.81
C THR A 21 -14.61 4.60 12.04
N GLY A 22 -14.31 5.69 12.75
CA GLY A 22 -13.51 5.62 13.96
C GLY A 22 -12.78 6.92 14.27
N VAL A 23 -12.34 7.02 15.52
CA VAL A 23 -11.51 8.13 15.99
C VAL A 23 -10.05 7.80 15.72
N ILE A 24 -9.36 8.70 15.03
CA ILE A 24 -7.93 8.60 14.79
C ILE A 24 -7.23 9.54 15.76
N HIS A 25 -6.50 8.96 16.71
CA HIS A 25 -5.74 9.73 17.70
C HIS A 25 -4.50 10.36 17.06
N ARG A 26 -4.10 11.51 17.62
CA ARG A 26 -2.92 12.25 17.19
C ARG A 26 -1.68 11.70 17.90
N PRO A 27 -0.51 11.67 17.24
CA PRO A 27 0.74 11.34 17.90
C PRO A 27 1.11 12.42 18.92
N ASP A 28 1.84 12.05 19.97
CA ASP A 28 2.31 12.97 21.00
C ASP A 28 3.09 14.16 20.41
N ASN A 29 3.91 13.86 19.40
CA ASN A 29 4.73 14.84 18.68
C ASN A 29 4.26 14.97 17.23
N GLU A 30 3.43 15.97 16.97
CA GLU A 30 2.91 16.27 15.64
C GLU A 30 3.67 17.42 14.99
N HIS A 31 4.10 17.24 13.73
CA HIS A 31 4.71 18.34 12.98
C HIS A 31 3.61 19.32 12.51
N PRO A 32 3.72 20.65 12.75
CA PRO A 32 2.66 21.61 12.43
C PRO A 32 2.19 21.62 10.97
N GLN A 33 3.11 21.34 10.02
CA GLN A 33 2.76 21.24 8.59
C GLN A 33 2.11 19.90 8.17
N ARG A 34 2.10 18.91 9.06
CA ARG A 34 1.61 17.55 8.82
C ARG A 34 0.63 17.10 9.93
N PRO A 35 -0.47 17.84 10.15
CA PRO A 35 -1.42 17.47 11.18
C PRO A 35 -2.16 16.18 10.83
N VAL A 36 -2.37 15.32 11.83
CA VAL A 36 -3.23 14.15 11.75
C VAL A 36 -4.66 14.61 11.97
N LEU A 37 -5.40 14.75 10.87
CA LEU A 37 -6.82 15.16 10.87
C LEU A 37 -7.78 13.97 10.78
N GLY A 38 -7.25 12.74 10.87
CA GLY A 38 -8.03 11.52 10.73
C GLY A 38 -8.87 11.46 9.44
N LEU A 39 -10.10 10.98 9.58
CA LEU A 39 -11.06 10.85 8.48
C LEU A 39 -11.63 12.20 7.98
N ASP A 40 -11.39 13.29 8.70
CA ASP A 40 -11.75 14.66 8.30
C ASP A 40 -10.66 15.34 7.46
N CYS A 41 -9.58 14.62 7.14
CA CYS A 41 -8.52 15.15 6.30
C CYS A 41 -9.06 15.52 4.91
N LYS A 42 -9.02 16.82 4.58
CA LYS A 42 -9.41 17.36 3.26
C LYS A 42 -8.30 17.24 2.21
N ARG A 43 -7.10 16.76 2.58
CA ARG A 43 -5.97 16.62 1.66
C ARG A 43 -6.22 15.43 0.75
N ARG A 44 -6.22 15.67 -0.56
CA ARG A 44 -6.33 14.59 -1.56
C ARG A 44 -5.01 13.84 -1.65
N GLU A 45 -5.06 12.54 -1.39
CA GLU A 45 -3.92 11.64 -1.58
C GLU A 45 -4.10 10.91 -2.91
N VAL A 46 -3.47 11.43 -3.96
CA VAL A 46 -3.69 11.00 -5.35
C VAL A 46 -3.37 9.51 -5.55
N SER A 47 -2.32 9.00 -4.88
CA SER A 47 -1.91 7.60 -5.03
C SER A 47 -2.99 6.68 -4.47
N GLY A 48 -3.53 7.03 -3.31
CA GLY A 48 -4.59 6.32 -2.62
C GLY A 48 -5.91 6.37 -3.37
N LYS A 49 -6.30 7.54 -3.90
CA LYS A 49 -7.50 7.61 -4.74
C LYS A 49 -7.39 6.69 -5.95
N ARG A 50 -6.26 6.71 -6.66
CA ARG A 50 -6.00 5.83 -7.81
C ARG A 50 -6.03 4.36 -7.41
N PHE A 51 -5.37 4.00 -6.31
CA PHE A 51 -5.34 2.64 -5.79
C PHE A 51 -6.74 2.14 -5.44
N TRP A 52 -7.52 2.90 -4.67
CA TRP A 52 -8.88 2.48 -4.28
C TRP A 52 -9.85 2.45 -5.46
N SER A 53 -9.68 3.28 -6.48
CA SER A 53 -10.44 3.15 -7.73
C SER A 53 -10.09 1.87 -8.51
N LEU A 54 -8.86 1.37 -8.42
CA LEU A 54 -8.51 0.05 -8.96
C LEU A 54 -9.18 -1.05 -8.17
N VAL A 55 -9.15 -0.97 -6.84
CA VAL A 55 -9.81 -1.94 -5.96
C VAL A 55 -11.31 -2.00 -6.24
N GLU A 56 -11.97 -0.85 -6.31
CA GLU A 56 -13.39 -0.74 -6.65
C GLU A 56 -13.69 -1.38 -8.02
N LEU A 57 -12.85 -1.15 -9.03
CA LEU A 57 -13.00 -1.75 -10.35
C LEU A 57 -12.74 -3.27 -10.40
N LEU A 58 -11.90 -3.78 -9.50
CA LEU A 58 -11.61 -5.22 -9.38
C LEU A 58 -12.69 -5.94 -8.57
N GLY A 59 -13.26 -5.30 -7.55
CA GLY A 59 -14.34 -5.86 -6.74
C GLY A 59 -15.76 -5.59 -7.29
N ASP A 60 -15.89 -5.19 -8.55
CA ASP A 60 -17.18 -4.81 -9.18
C ASP A 60 -18.02 -3.82 -8.33
N GLY A 61 -17.36 -2.79 -7.78
CA GLY A 61 -17.97 -1.79 -6.91
C GLY A 61 -18.10 -2.20 -5.44
N SER A 62 -17.77 -3.44 -5.08
CA SER A 62 -17.89 -3.99 -3.74
C SER A 62 -16.52 -4.18 -3.09
N PRO A 63 -16.22 -3.50 -1.95
CA PRO A 63 -14.99 -3.78 -1.20
C PRO A 63 -15.01 -5.22 -0.67
N HIS A 64 -16.18 -5.76 -0.30
CA HIS A 64 -16.30 -7.13 0.20
C HIS A 64 -15.82 -8.15 -0.81
N ASP A 65 -16.19 -8.01 -2.08
CA ASP A 65 -15.82 -8.98 -3.11
C ASP A 65 -14.34 -8.91 -3.46
N PHE A 66 -13.72 -7.73 -3.35
CA PHE A 66 -12.27 -7.62 -3.40
C PHE A 66 -11.60 -8.30 -2.19
N PHE A 67 -12.03 -8.00 -0.96
CA PHE A 67 -11.39 -8.50 0.26
C PHE A 67 -11.65 -9.98 0.54
N ARG A 68 -12.55 -10.64 -0.20
CA ARG A 68 -12.76 -12.10 -0.14
C ARG A 68 -11.47 -12.88 -0.37
N ASN A 69 -10.64 -12.42 -1.30
CA ASN A 69 -9.41 -13.10 -1.72
C ASN A 69 -8.15 -12.22 -1.61
N CYS A 70 -8.29 -10.97 -1.14
CA CYS A 70 -7.20 -10.00 -1.13
C CYS A 70 -7.10 -9.27 0.20
N THR A 71 -5.90 -8.80 0.50
CA THR A 71 -5.63 -7.87 1.60
C THR A 71 -4.64 -6.80 1.15
N VAL A 72 -4.62 -5.66 1.83
CA VAL A 72 -3.71 -4.55 1.53
C VAL A 72 -2.86 -4.27 2.75
N HIS A 73 -1.53 -4.26 2.57
CA HIS A 73 -0.58 -4.13 3.67
C HIS A 73 0.59 -3.21 3.30
N ASN A 74 0.96 -2.32 4.22
CA ASN A 74 2.17 -1.52 4.09
C ASN A 74 3.35 -2.29 4.68
N TYR A 75 4.39 -2.53 3.89
CA TYR A 75 5.63 -3.13 4.38
C TYR A 75 6.28 -2.30 5.51
N PHE A 76 6.26 -0.98 5.40
CA PHE A 76 6.77 -0.08 6.44
C PHE A 76 5.59 0.74 7.02
N PRO A 77 5.21 0.53 8.29
CA PRO A 77 4.01 1.14 8.85
C PRO A 77 4.20 2.58 9.35
N LEU A 78 5.45 3.06 9.43
CA LEU A 78 5.75 4.38 9.99
C LEU A 78 5.84 5.46 8.91
N CYS A 79 5.46 6.69 9.28
CA CYS A 79 5.73 7.88 8.49
C CYS A 79 6.85 8.67 9.16
N LEU A 80 7.99 8.84 8.46
CA LEU A 80 9.10 9.63 8.96
C LEU A 80 9.08 11.01 8.33
N LEU A 81 9.24 12.04 9.16
CA LEU A 81 9.28 13.43 8.74
C LEU A 81 10.60 14.06 9.17
N SER A 82 11.21 14.87 8.30
CA SER A 82 12.32 15.73 8.70
C SER A 82 11.83 16.87 9.58
N GLY A 83 12.75 17.62 10.22
CA GLY A 83 12.41 18.81 11.01
C GLY A 83 11.71 19.94 10.22
N LYS A 84 11.66 19.84 8.88
CA LYS A 84 10.88 20.76 8.01
C LYS A 84 9.56 20.13 7.52
N GLY A 85 9.14 18.98 8.06
CA GLY A 85 7.89 18.31 7.68
C GLY A 85 7.94 17.65 6.30
N LYS A 86 9.13 17.47 5.71
CA LYS A 86 9.31 16.71 4.48
C LYS A 86 9.25 15.22 4.81
N ASN A 87 8.49 14.44 4.05
CA ASN A 87 8.50 12.98 4.16
C ASN A 87 9.89 12.42 3.86
N VAL A 88 10.39 11.57 4.75
CA VAL A 88 11.64 10.82 4.63
C VAL A 88 11.25 9.37 4.38
N THR A 89 11.63 8.84 3.23
CA THR A 89 11.40 7.44 2.87
C THR A 89 12.51 6.55 3.44
N PRO A 90 12.27 5.24 3.64
CA PRO A 90 13.31 4.33 4.13
C PRO A 90 14.63 4.41 3.33
N PRO A 91 14.63 4.49 1.97
CA PRO A 91 15.86 4.65 1.21
C PRO A 91 16.67 5.93 1.49
N GLU A 92 16.06 6.96 2.08
CA GLU A 92 16.71 8.22 2.46
C GLU A 92 17.40 8.15 3.84
N LEU A 93 17.22 7.06 4.61
CA LEU A 93 17.85 6.88 5.92
C LEU A 93 19.31 6.44 5.80
N LYS A 94 20.07 6.50 6.91
CA LYS A 94 21.43 5.93 6.93
C LYS A 94 21.38 4.41 6.75
N THR A 95 22.34 3.83 6.02
CA THR A 95 22.37 2.41 5.65
C THR A 95 22.20 1.45 6.83
N ALA A 96 22.84 1.74 7.97
CA ALA A 96 22.70 0.91 9.17
C ALA A 96 21.25 0.87 9.69
N VAL A 97 20.59 2.03 9.75
CA VAL A 97 19.19 2.16 10.17
C VAL A 97 18.25 1.50 9.17
N GLN A 98 18.53 1.65 7.86
CA GLN A 98 17.76 0.96 6.83
C GLN A 98 17.78 -0.55 7.02
N LYS A 99 18.95 -1.13 7.32
CA LYS A 99 19.10 -2.57 7.50
C LYS A 99 18.25 -3.06 8.66
N GLU A 100 18.32 -2.41 9.81
CA GLU A 100 17.56 -2.76 11.02
C GLU A 100 16.05 -2.68 10.79
N ILE A 101 15.56 -1.56 10.23
CA ILE A 101 14.14 -1.38 9.90
C ILE A 101 13.68 -2.47 8.93
N ASN A 102 14.49 -2.74 7.91
CA ASN A 102 14.16 -3.73 6.89
C ASN A 102 14.10 -5.14 7.47
N GLU A 103 14.98 -5.51 8.39
CA GLU A 103 14.95 -6.82 9.05
C GLU A 103 13.67 -7.01 9.88
N MET A 104 13.25 -5.97 10.62
CA MET A 104 12.01 -6.01 11.39
C MET A 104 10.77 -6.08 10.48
N CYS A 105 10.74 -5.28 9.42
CA CYS A 105 9.62 -5.26 8.47
C CYS A 105 9.54 -6.56 7.65
N ASP A 106 10.68 -7.14 7.28
CA ASP A 106 10.74 -8.46 6.64
C ASP A 106 10.08 -9.50 7.52
N GLN A 107 10.48 -9.59 8.79
CA GLN A 107 9.94 -10.58 9.71
C GLN A 107 8.44 -10.38 9.92
N SER A 108 7.98 -9.12 10.03
CA SER A 108 6.55 -8.82 10.10
C SER A 108 5.80 -9.29 8.85
N LEU A 109 6.35 -9.05 7.66
CA LEU A 109 5.71 -9.48 6.41
C LEU A 109 5.69 -11.01 6.26
N VAL A 110 6.76 -11.70 6.67
CA VAL A 110 6.79 -13.18 6.74
C VAL A 110 5.66 -13.70 7.63
N ASN A 111 5.47 -13.10 8.80
CA ASN A 111 4.42 -13.49 9.72
C ASN A 111 3.03 -13.26 9.11
N VAL A 112 2.81 -12.13 8.44
CA VAL A 112 1.54 -11.83 7.76
C VAL A 112 1.27 -12.83 6.62
N ILE A 113 2.27 -13.10 5.78
CA ILE A 113 2.15 -14.06 4.67
C ILE A 113 1.80 -15.45 5.20
N SER A 114 2.46 -15.89 6.26
CA SER A 114 2.23 -17.22 6.84
C SER A 114 0.88 -17.32 7.55
N LEU A 115 0.48 -16.27 8.28
CA LEU A 115 -0.77 -16.25 9.04
C LEU A 115 -2.01 -16.22 8.14
N LEU A 116 -1.93 -15.51 7.02
CA LEU A 116 -3.04 -15.33 6.08
C LEU A 116 -2.98 -16.29 4.89
N ASP A 117 -2.01 -17.23 4.89
CA ASP A 117 -1.78 -18.18 3.81
C ASP A 117 -1.69 -17.52 2.41
N ILE A 118 -0.88 -16.46 2.32
CA ILE A 118 -0.78 -15.66 1.10
C ILE A 118 0.02 -16.40 0.03
N GLU A 119 -0.62 -16.75 -1.08
CA GLU A 119 0.05 -17.37 -2.23
C GLU A 119 0.68 -16.34 -3.19
N ILE A 120 0.11 -15.13 -3.29
CA ILE A 120 0.51 -14.13 -4.27
C ILE A 120 0.70 -12.77 -3.59
N VAL A 121 1.90 -12.20 -3.74
CA VAL A 121 2.21 -10.83 -3.31
C VAL A 121 2.26 -9.92 -4.52
N ILE A 122 1.33 -8.97 -4.60
CA ILE A 122 1.35 -7.89 -5.58
C ILE A 122 2.08 -6.70 -4.98
N ALA A 123 3.33 -6.51 -5.41
CA ALA A 123 4.18 -5.42 -4.95
C ALA A 123 3.88 -4.12 -5.71
N VAL A 124 3.44 -3.10 -4.96
CA VAL A 124 3.14 -1.76 -5.50
C VAL A 124 4.38 -0.88 -5.48
N GLY A 125 5.09 -0.83 -6.61
CA GLY A 125 6.34 -0.09 -6.77
C GLY A 125 7.61 -0.91 -6.49
N ARG A 126 8.74 -0.41 -7.01
CA ARG A 126 10.01 -1.16 -7.08
C ARG A 126 10.63 -1.49 -5.72
N PHE A 127 10.44 -0.61 -4.73
CA PHE A 127 10.92 -0.89 -3.39
C PHE A 127 10.21 -2.12 -2.79
N ALA A 128 8.89 -2.15 -2.85
CA ALA A 128 8.09 -3.27 -2.36
C ALA A 128 8.44 -4.57 -3.10
N GLU A 129 8.62 -4.51 -4.42
CA GLU A 129 9.00 -5.67 -5.24
C GLU A 129 10.34 -6.23 -4.81
N LYS A 130 11.36 -5.37 -4.69
CA LYS A 130 12.69 -5.78 -4.23
C LYS A 130 12.65 -6.43 -2.85
N ARG A 131 11.87 -5.86 -1.91
CA ARG A 131 11.74 -6.44 -0.56
C ARG A 131 11.02 -7.79 -0.60
N ALA A 132 9.90 -7.90 -1.32
CA ALA A 132 9.17 -9.15 -1.45
C ALA A 132 10.01 -10.28 -2.06
N GLN A 133 10.83 -9.99 -3.08
CA GLN A 133 11.75 -10.98 -3.67
C GLN A 133 12.83 -11.42 -2.68
N ILE A 134 13.45 -10.48 -1.97
CA ILE A 134 14.46 -10.80 -0.93
C ILE A 134 13.86 -11.69 0.15
N ILE A 135 12.66 -11.36 0.64
CA ILE A 135 11.97 -12.14 1.67
C ILE A 135 11.64 -13.53 1.14
N LYS A 136 11.09 -13.63 -0.08
CA LYS A 136 10.78 -14.90 -0.73
C LYS A 136 12.00 -15.82 -0.77
N GLU A 137 13.14 -15.32 -1.25
CA GLU A 137 14.38 -16.10 -1.36
C GLU A 137 14.95 -16.45 0.01
N ARG A 138 15.06 -15.47 0.92
CA ARG A 138 15.67 -15.63 2.24
C ARG A 138 14.91 -16.62 3.13
N PHE A 139 13.58 -16.57 3.10
CA PHE A 139 12.71 -17.39 3.94
C PHE A 139 12.11 -18.57 3.18
N GLN A 140 12.50 -18.78 1.92
CA GLN A 140 12.01 -19.86 1.04
C GLN A 140 10.48 -19.94 0.98
N LEU A 141 9.81 -18.78 0.97
CA LEU A 141 8.36 -18.72 0.98
C LEU A 141 7.79 -19.20 -0.37
N PRO A 142 6.73 -20.04 -0.38
CA PRO A 142 6.12 -20.58 -1.59
C PRO A 142 5.20 -19.56 -2.30
N ILE A 143 5.61 -18.29 -2.35
CA ILE A 143 4.79 -17.20 -2.89
C ILE A 143 5.19 -16.82 -4.31
N ARG A 144 4.22 -16.35 -5.10
CA ARG A 144 4.45 -15.65 -6.37
C ARG A 144 4.50 -14.15 -6.12
N VAL A 145 5.57 -13.49 -6.56
CA VAL A 145 5.70 -12.03 -6.48
C VAL A 145 5.37 -11.43 -7.85
N CYS A 146 4.37 -10.56 -7.88
CA CYS A 146 3.94 -9.78 -9.04
C CYS A 146 4.24 -8.29 -8.81
N TYR A 147 4.51 -7.54 -9.87
CA TYR A 147 4.83 -6.11 -9.78
C TYR A 147 3.78 -5.26 -10.48
N ILE A 148 3.35 -4.19 -9.83
CA ILE A 148 2.61 -3.10 -10.48
C ILE A 148 3.32 -1.77 -10.23
N SER A 149 3.22 -0.86 -11.19
CA SER A 149 3.78 0.48 -11.03
C SER A 149 3.10 1.21 -9.86
N HIS A 150 3.84 2.02 -9.13
CA HIS A 150 3.26 2.77 -8.01
C HIS A 150 2.36 3.91 -8.53
N PRO A 151 1.13 4.12 -8.00
CA PRO A 151 0.17 5.11 -8.51
C PRO A 151 0.55 6.60 -8.28
N SER A 152 1.78 6.87 -7.85
CA SER A 152 2.21 8.21 -7.42
C SER A 152 2.26 9.16 -8.61
N PRO A 153 1.78 10.41 -8.49
CA PRO A 153 1.89 11.40 -9.56
C PRO A 153 3.36 11.76 -9.89
N ARG A 154 4.30 11.44 -9.01
CA ARG A 154 5.74 11.59 -9.24
C ARG A 154 6.29 10.61 -10.29
N ASN A 155 5.57 9.53 -10.58
CA ASN A 155 5.89 8.63 -11.67
C ASN A 155 5.18 9.13 -12.94
N PRO A 156 5.90 9.61 -13.98
CA PRO A 156 5.30 10.12 -15.21
C PRO A 156 4.39 9.11 -15.91
N GLU A 157 4.73 7.82 -15.87
CA GLU A 157 3.94 6.74 -16.47
C GLU A 157 2.55 6.60 -15.82
N SER A 158 2.45 6.91 -14.53
CA SER A 158 1.22 6.80 -13.77
C SER A 158 0.21 7.91 -14.05
N ASN A 159 0.59 8.94 -14.81
CA ASN A 159 -0.28 10.08 -15.10
C ASN A 159 -1.14 9.92 -16.35
N LYS A 160 -0.93 8.87 -17.16
CA LYS A 160 -1.72 8.65 -18.38
C LYS A 160 -2.90 7.70 -18.15
N ASN A 161 -2.62 6.42 -17.91
CA ASN A 161 -3.65 5.38 -17.85
C ASN A 161 -3.35 4.31 -16.79
N TRP A 162 -2.89 4.74 -15.61
CA TRP A 162 -2.45 3.81 -14.56
C TRP A 162 -3.53 2.78 -14.19
N LEU A 163 -4.79 3.19 -14.08
CA LEU A 163 -5.90 2.34 -13.67
C LEU A 163 -6.11 1.16 -14.64
N LEU A 164 -6.39 1.44 -15.92
CA LEU A 164 -6.72 0.40 -16.89
C LEU A 164 -5.49 -0.44 -17.26
N SER A 165 -4.31 0.17 -17.36
CA SER A 165 -3.07 -0.59 -17.60
C SER A 165 -2.74 -1.53 -16.45
N THR A 166 -2.98 -1.12 -15.20
CA THR A 166 -2.78 -2.00 -14.04
C THR A 166 -3.82 -3.12 -13.99
N LYS A 167 -5.09 -2.83 -14.31
CA LYS A 167 -6.13 -3.87 -14.43
C LYS A 167 -5.75 -4.90 -15.50
N ASP A 168 -5.41 -4.45 -16.71
CA ASP A 168 -4.98 -5.32 -17.81
C ASP A 168 -3.78 -6.19 -17.41
N LEU A 169 -2.78 -5.59 -16.78
CA LEU A 169 -1.60 -6.28 -16.27
C LEU A 169 -1.96 -7.39 -15.26
N LEU A 170 -2.84 -7.09 -14.30
CA LEU A 170 -3.27 -8.05 -13.28
C LEU A 170 -4.08 -9.21 -13.89
N LEU A 171 -5.04 -8.88 -14.77
CA LEU A 171 -5.97 -9.87 -15.32
C LEU A 171 -5.31 -10.73 -16.40
N ASN A 172 -4.65 -10.11 -17.37
CA ASN A 172 -4.19 -10.78 -18.58
C ASN A 172 -2.77 -11.30 -18.45
N LYS A 173 -1.83 -10.48 -17.94
CA LYS A 173 -0.43 -10.90 -17.82
C LYS A 173 -0.17 -11.74 -16.57
N TYR A 174 -0.80 -11.42 -15.45
CA TYR A 174 -0.65 -12.21 -14.23
C TYR A 174 -1.70 -13.31 -14.08
N GLY A 175 -2.78 -13.29 -14.86
CA GLY A 175 -3.80 -14.34 -14.86
C GLY A 175 -4.67 -14.34 -13.61
N LEU A 176 -4.85 -13.19 -12.96
CA LEU A 176 -5.50 -13.08 -11.65
C LEU A 176 -7.02 -12.86 -11.72
N LEU A 177 -7.62 -12.98 -12.91
CA LEU A 177 -9.06 -12.76 -13.10
C LEU A 177 -9.94 -13.58 -12.15
N LYS A 178 -9.52 -14.83 -11.86
CA LYS A 178 -10.26 -15.74 -10.98
C LYS A 178 -10.35 -15.24 -9.53
N LEU A 179 -9.44 -14.36 -9.09
CA LEU A 179 -9.46 -13.82 -7.73
C LEU A 179 -10.49 -12.69 -7.55
N PHE A 180 -10.94 -12.11 -8.67
CA PHE A 180 -11.78 -10.90 -8.72
C PHE A 180 -13.14 -11.15 -9.37
N SER A 181 -13.43 -12.39 -9.76
CA SER A 181 -14.73 -12.79 -10.30
C SER A 181 -15.61 -13.31 -9.14
N PRO A 182 -16.94 -13.05 -9.15
CA PRO A 182 -17.87 -13.55 -8.12
C PRO A 182 -17.90 -15.07 -7.97
#